data_AF-A0A8D8FUF9-F1
#
_entry.id   AF-A0A8D8FUF9-F1
#
_cell.length_a   1.000
_cell.length_b   1.000
_cell.length_c   1.000
_cell.angle_alpha   90.00
_cell.angle_beta   90.00
_cell.angle_gamma   90.00
#
_symmetry.space_group_name_H-M   'P 1'
#
loop_
_entity.id
_entity.type
_entity.pdbx_description
1 polymer ?
#
loop_
_entity_poly.entity_id
_entity_poly.type
_entity_poly.pdbx_seq_one_letter_code
_entity_poly.pdbx_strand_id
1 'polypeptide(L)'
;MIIYTNPGNPFGLKLLICAKFAKKEVQVKTVSINDAEIKDMKHLPILQLPSGVQLFSTDVAAKYLLQGETPVIQRDEWLEWSTTRLAPALAHNMAVGSRQDPNAKPILNSLVKFLDDNLSKNTFLTGEKLTSADISVWSLLAPDGTLKGAQNIDNLLRWYRAIKVMPEVTAALEQLPLAELSFASLQHSNKFGGLHHIVLDPEIIDFEGQVLKDTSDNIAATVQKEEIQAAKDLFVPVVEREVVEEKIVLPKAGQKNNLITSALPYVNNVPHLGNIIGCVLSADIFARYSRLCGYNTLFICGTDEYGTATETKALAEKLTPKQICDKYFEIHNSIYRWFGIGFDYFGRTTTAEQTQIVQEMFIELYNGGFI
;
A
#
# COMPACT_ATOMS: atom_id res chain seq x y z
N MET A 1 8.71 26.99 -5.38
CA MET A 1 8.63 25.52 -5.11
C MET A 1 9.55 24.79 -6.06
N ILE A 2 9.85 23.51 -5.81
CA ILE A 2 10.71 22.71 -6.70
C ILE A 2 9.96 21.42 -7.08
N ILE A 3 9.88 21.12 -8.38
CA ILE A 3 9.46 19.82 -8.89
C ILE A 3 10.71 19.02 -9.22
N TYR A 4 10.93 17.95 -8.47
CA TYR A 4 11.93 16.94 -8.82
C TYR A 4 11.27 15.91 -9.72
N THR A 5 11.78 15.72 -10.93
CA THR A 5 11.25 14.77 -11.91
C THR A 5 12.38 14.10 -12.67
N ASN A 6 12.15 12.96 -13.31
CA ASN A 6 13.07 12.39 -14.27
C ASN A 6 12.71 12.80 -15.71
N PRO A 7 13.65 12.69 -16.67
CA PRO A 7 13.40 13.06 -18.06
C PRO A 7 12.18 12.35 -18.62
N GLY A 8 11.30 13.09 -19.30
CA GLY A 8 10.16 12.51 -19.99
C GLY A 8 9.02 11.99 -19.10
N ASN A 9 8.95 12.38 -17.82
CA ASN A 9 7.93 11.88 -16.91
C ASN A 9 6.58 12.63 -17.06
N PRO A 10 5.49 11.95 -17.49
CA PRO A 10 4.15 12.54 -17.60
C PRO A 10 3.60 13.14 -16.30
N PHE A 11 3.91 12.54 -15.14
CA PHE A 11 3.50 13.08 -13.86
C PHE A 11 4.26 14.36 -13.48
N GLY A 12 5.50 14.50 -13.96
CA GLY A 12 6.26 15.75 -13.80
C GLY A 12 5.57 16.89 -14.57
N LEU A 13 5.12 16.59 -15.80
CA LEU A 13 4.34 17.52 -16.62
C LEU A 13 3.01 17.90 -15.96
N LYS A 14 2.27 16.92 -15.39
CA LYS A 14 1.05 17.17 -14.61
C LYS A 14 1.26 18.23 -13.54
N LEU A 15 2.30 18.08 -12.70
CA LEU A 15 2.57 19.02 -11.61
C LEU A 15 2.96 20.41 -12.14
N LEU A 16 3.72 20.46 -13.23
CA LEU A 16 4.11 21.72 -13.86
C LEU A 16 2.88 22.45 -14.41
N ILE A 17 1.99 21.77 -15.13
CA ILE A 17 0.74 22.35 -15.66
C ILE A 17 -0.12 22.88 -14.50
N CYS A 18 -0.33 22.08 -13.45
CA CYS A 18 -1.07 22.54 -12.26
C CYS A 18 -0.45 23.80 -11.64
N ALA A 19 0.88 23.88 -11.56
CA ALA A 19 1.57 25.06 -11.02
C ALA A 19 1.37 26.30 -11.91
N LYS A 20 1.38 26.15 -13.24
CA LYS A 20 1.10 27.24 -14.19
C LYS A 20 -0.33 27.76 -14.05
N PHE A 21 -1.34 26.88 -14.00
CA PHE A 21 -2.74 27.28 -13.75
C PHE A 21 -2.92 27.95 -12.39
N ALA A 22 -2.22 27.47 -11.37
CA ALA A 22 -2.21 28.08 -10.04
C ALA A 22 -1.44 29.41 -9.98
N LYS A 23 -0.76 29.81 -11.08
CA LYS A 23 0.16 30.97 -11.14
C LYS A 23 1.22 30.94 -10.04
N LYS A 24 1.69 29.74 -9.68
CA LYS A 24 2.70 29.53 -8.65
C LYS A 24 4.08 29.31 -9.28
N GLU A 25 5.09 29.99 -8.74
CA GLU A 25 6.46 29.82 -9.20
C GLU A 25 7.05 28.47 -8.77
N VAL A 26 7.48 27.71 -9.77
CA VAL A 26 8.06 26.38 -9.66
C VAL A 26 9.33 26.31 -10.49
N GLN A 27 10.39 25.75 -9.90
CA GLN A 27 11.57 25.31 -10.62
C GLN A 27 11.45 23.82 -10.91
N VAL A 28 11.70 23.40 -12.15
CA VAL A 28 11.78 21.98 -12.52
C VAL A 28 13.24 21.55 -12.43
N LYS A 29 13.52 20.50 -11.67
CA LYS A 29 14.82 19.84 -11.58
C LYS A 29 14.73 18.43 -12.11
N THR A 30 15.47 18.16 -13.17
CA THR A 30 15.57 16.83 -13.75
C THR A 30 16.65 16.02 -13.05
N VAL A 31 16.26 14.91 -12.41
CA VAL A 31 17.12 14.06 -11.58
C VAL A 31 16.91 12.58 -11.90
N SER A 32 17.90 11.75 -11.57
CA SER A 32 17.82 10.30 -11.59
C SER A 32 17.56 9.75 -10.20
N ILE A 33 16.79 8.67 -10.09
CA ILE A 33 16.43 8.03 -8.79
C ILE A 33 17.63 7.53 -7.97
N ASN A 34 18.82 7.53 -8.58
CA ASN A 34 20.10 7.18 -7.97
C ASN A 34 20.94 8.40 -7.54
N ASP A 35 20.50 9.62 -7.85
CA ASP A 35 21.23 10.84 -7.50
C ASP A 35 21.25 11.06 -5.99
N ALA A 36 22.38 11.54 -5.48
CA ALA A 36 22.59 11.74 -4.04
C ALA A 36 21.59 12.75 -3.42
N GLU A 37 21.15 13.76 -4.18
CA GLU A 37 20.18 14.78 -3.73
C GLU A 37 18.81 14.19 -3.42
N ILE A 38 18.47 13.03 -4.01
CA ILE A 38 17.18 12.35 -3.83
C ILE A 38 17.34 10.92 -3.31
N LYS A 39 18.48 10.61 -2.66
CA LYS A 39 18.82 9.25 -2.20
C LYS A 39 17.77 8.64 -1.26
N ASP A 40 17.17 9.47 -0.41
CA ASP A 40 16.11 9.09 0.53
C ASP A 40 14.73 9.02 -0.14
N MET A 41 14.59 9.65 -1.32
CA MET A 41 13.38 9.69 -2.11
C MET A 41 13.33 8.45 -3.00
N LYS A 42 12.42 7.53 -2.70
CA LYS A 42 12.31 6.25 -3.42
C LYS A 42 11.37 6.30 -4.62
N HIS A 43 10.86 7.48 -4.96
CA HIS A 43 9.95 7.68 -6.08
C HIS A 43 10.07 9.12 -6.66
N LEU A 44 9.60 9.30 -7.88
CA LEU A 44 9.51 10.54 -8.64
C LEU A 44 8.14 10.61 -9.36
N PRO A 45 7.65 11.80 -9.72
CA PRO A 45 8.15 13.10 -9.32
C PRO A 45 7.75 13.44 -7.87
N ILE A 46 8.36 14.48 -7.31
CA ILE A 46 8.05 15.05 -5.99
C ILE A 46 7.88 16.55 -6.12
N LEU A 47 6.88 17.11 -5.42
CA LEU A 47 6.76 18.55 -5.22
C LEU A 47 7.31 18.94 -3.84
N GLN A 48 8.39 19.72 -3.81
CA GLN A 48 8.92 20.32 -2.60
C GLN A 48 8.38 21.74 -2.39
N LEU A 49 7.76 21.94 -1.23
CA LEU A 49 7.22 23.21 -0.77
C LEU A 49 8.32 24.13 -0.23
N PRO A 50 8.08 25.46 -0.13
CA PRO A 50 9.07 26.38 0.44
C PRO A 50 9.44 26.06 1.89
N SER A 51 8.55 25.40 2.64
CA SER A 51 8.79 24.92 4.00
C SER A 51 9.75 23.73 4.08
N GLY A 52 10.13 23.13 2.95
CA GLY A 52 10.90 21.87 2.90
C GLY A 52 10.03 20.61 2.92
N VAL A 53 8.72 20.72 3.14
CA VAL A 53 7.79 19.59 3.06
C VAL A 53 7.73 19.06 1.62
N GLN A 54 7.78 17.74 1.48
CA GLN A 54 7.78 17.05 0.20
C GLN A 54 6.48 16.27 0.01
N LEU A 55 5.80 16.53 -1.10
CA LEU A 55 4.58 15.83 -1.49
C LEU A 55 4.94 14.78 -2.54
N PHE A 56 4.82 13.51 -2.14
CA PHE A 56 5.18 12.39 -2.98
C PHE A 56 4.05 11.92 -3.91
N SER A 57 2.81 12.02 -3.43
CA SER A 57 1.64 11.72 -4.24
C SER A 57 1.38 12.85 -5.22
N THR A 58 1.34 12.51 -6.51
CA THR A 58 1.14 13.48 -7.60
C THR A 58 -0.28 14.05 -7.57
N ASP A 59 -1.27 13.28 -7.12
CA ASP A 59 -2.66 13.72 -6.92
C ASP A 59 -2.78 14.70 -5.76
N VAL A 60 -2.14 14.41 -4.62
CA VAL A 60 -2.11 15.33 -3.47
C VAL A 60 -1.39 16.62 -3.83
N ALA A 61 -0.26 16.52 -4.54
CA ALA A 61 0.46 17.70 -5.01
C ALA A 61 -0.37 18.52 -6.01
N ALA A 62 -1.13 17.87 -6.91
CA ALA A 62 -2.04 18.57 -7.82
C ALA A 62 -3.16 19.31 -7.07
N LYS A 63 -3.81 18.68 -6.09
CA LYS A 63 -4.81 19.30 -5.20
C LYS A 63 -4.24 20.45 -4.36
N TYR A 64 -2.98 20.33 -3.93
CA TYR A 64 -2.31 21.41 -3.21
C TYR A 64 -2.04 22.62 -4.12
N LEU A 65 -1.68 22.38 -5.38
CA LEU A 65 -1.44 23.43 -6.36
C LEU A 65 -2.76 24.13 -6.73
N LEU A 66 -3.79 23.36 -7.09
CA LEU A 66 -5.12 23.84 -7.49
C LEU A 66 -6.13 23.70 -6.34
N GLN A 67 -6.24 24.73 -5.52
CA GLN A 67 -7.15 24.74 -4.37
C GLN A 67 -8.53 25.29 -4.74
N GLY A 68 -9.56 24.88 -4.00
CA GLY A 68 -10.92 25.41 -4.15
C GLY A 68 -11.70 24.85 -5.34
N GLU A 69 -11.25 23.74 -5.93
CA GLU A 69 -11.94 23.10 -7.04
C GLU A 69 -13.23 22.41 -6.61
N THR A 70 -14.23 22.48 -7.48
CA THR A 70 -15.53 21.83 -7.31
C THR A 70 -15.98 21.25 -8.64
N PRO A 71 -16.66 20.09 -8.68
CA PRO A 71 -17.02 19.21 -7.55
C PRO A 71 -15.84 18.38 -7.00
N VAL A 72 -15.70 18.34 -5.67
CA VAL A 72 -14.58 17.68 -4.97
C VAL A 72 -14.57 16.16 -5.18
N ILE A 73 -15.74 15.52 -5.06
CA ILE A 73 -15.88 14.06 -5.13
C ILE A 73 -15.52 13.55 -6.54
N GLN A 74 -16.18 14.08 -7.56
CA GLN A 74 -15.94 13.67 -8.95
C GLN A 74 -14.51 13.96 -9.40
N ARG A 75 -13.91 15.08 -8.94
CA ARG A 75 -12.49 15.35 -9.18
C ARG A 75 -11.62 14.26 -8.57
N ASP A 76 -11.84 13.92 -7.30
CA ASP A 76 -11.04 12.91 -6.60
C ASP A 76 -11.20 11.52 -7.21
N GLU A 77 -12.41 11.16 -7.69
CA GLU A 77 -12.65 9.93 -8.46
C GLU A 77 -11.78 9.86 -9.73
N TRP A 78 -11.71 10.94 -10.49
CA TRP A 78 -10.88 10.98 -11.70
C TRP A 78 -9.38 10.99 -11.41
N LEU A 79 -8.95 11.64 -10.33
CA LEU A 79 -7.55 11.58 -9.88
C LEU A 79 -7.17 10.14 -9.55
N GLU A 80 -7.95 9.48 -8.70
CA GLU A 80 -7.74 8.09 -8.31
C GLU A 80 -7.80 7.16 -9.52
N TRP A 81 -8.80 7.31 -10.38
CA TRP A 81 -8.95 6.51 -11.61
C TRP A 81 -7.73 6.67 -12.54
N SER A 82 -7.21 7.89 -12.69
CA SER A 82 -6.05 8.15 -13.55
C SER A 82 -4.79 7.43 -13.04
N THR A 83 -4.60 7.40 -11.72
CA THR A 83 -3.40 6.83 -11.07
C THR A 83 -3.51 5.31 -10.92
N THR A 84 -4.69 4.78 -10.63
CA THR A 84 -4.89 3.34 -10.33
C THR A 84 -5.33 2.51 -11.53
N ARG A 85 -5.92 3.11 -12.57
CA ARG A 85 -6.41 2.40 -13.75
C ARG A 85 -5.65 2.78 -15.01
N LEU A 86 -5.65 4.08 -15.36
CA LEU A 86 -5.07 4.54 -16.63
C LEU A 86 -3.55 4.42 -16.68
N ALA A 87 -2.85 4.91 -15.65
CA ALA A 87 -1.39 4.90 -15.61
C ALA A 87 -0.79 3.47 -15.67
N PRO A 88 -1.30 2.47 -14.90
CA PRO A 88 -0.85 1.08 -15.03
C PRO A 88 -1.13 0.50 -16.41
N ALA A 89 -2.34 0.69 -16.96
CA ALA A 89 -2.68 0.18 -18.29
C ALA A 89 -1.74 0.72 -19.38
N LEU A 90 -1.41 2.01 -19.33
CA LEU A 90 -0.44 2.63 -20.23
C LEU A 90 0.98 2.08 -20.03
N ALA A 91 1.42 1.90 -18.78
CA ALA A 91 2.74 1.36 -18.45
C ALA A 91 2.93 -0.08 -18.92
N HIS A 92 1.89 -0.92 -18.79
CA HIS A 92 1.88 -2.31 -19.27
C HIS A 92 1.77 -2.40 -20.80
N ASN A 93 0.97 -1.54 -21.45
CA ASN A 93 0.81 -1.56 -22.90
C ASN A 93 2.11 -1.19 -23.64
N MET A 94 2.99 -0.42 -22.99
CA MET A 94 4.31 -0.05 -23.52
C MET A 94 5.45 -0.91 -22.97
N ALA A 95 5.14 -1.94 -22.18
CA ALA A 95 6.13 -2.89 -21.71
C ALA A 95 6.54 -3.84 -22.85
N VAL A 96 7.81 -4.25 -22.86
CA VAL A 96 8.41 -5.10 -23.90
C VAL A 96 9.00 -6.37 -23.25
N GLY A 97 9.02 -7.48 -23.98
CA GLY A 97 9.60 -8.73 -23.51
C GLY A 97 8.78 -9.40 -22.41
N SER A 98 9.43 -9.91 -21.37
CA SER A 98 8.79 -10.65 -20.28
C SER A 98 7.84 -9.83 -19.39
N ARG A 99 7.80 -8.50 -19.57
CA ARG A 99 6.90 -7.58 -18.83
C ARG A 99 5.63 -7.23 -19.61
N GLN A 100 5.49 -7.72 -20.83
CA GLN A 100 4.33 -7.46 -21.68
C GLN A 100 3.11 -8.21 -21.12
N ASP A 101 2.05 -7.48 -20.80
CA ASP A 101 0.78 -8.06 -20.39
C ASP A 101 -0.16 -8.13 -21.62
N PRO A 102 -0.63 -9.33 -22.03
CA PRO A 102 -1.53 -9.48 -23.17
C PRO A 102 -2.88 -8.76 -22.97
N ASN A 103 -3.30 -8.51 -21.74
CA ASN A 103 -4.55 -7.81 -21.41
C ASN A 103 -4.41 -6.27 -21.42
N ALA A 104 -3.19 -5.74 -21.48
CA ALA A 104 -2.96 -4.30 -21.37
C ALA A 104 -3.64 -3.49 -22.47
N LYS A 105 -3.58 -3.96 -23.72
CA LYS A 105 -4.17 -3.27 -24.87
C LYS A 105 -5.71 -3.30 -24.86
N PRO A 106 -6.38 -4.45 -24.66
CA PRO A 106 -7.83 -4.49 -24.47
C PRO A 106 -8.33 -3.58 -23.34
N ILE A 107 -7.65 -3.60 -22.19
CA ILE A 107 -8.02 -2.78 -21.03
C ILE A 107 -7.82 -1.30 -21.32
N LEU A 108 -6.68 -0.92 -21.93
CA LEU A 108 -6.45 0.45 -22.34
C LEU A 108 -7.53 0.96 -23.31
N ASN A 109 -7.96 0.13 -24.27
CA ASN A 109 -9.05 0.48 -25.17
C ASN A 109 -10.37 0.72 -24.43
N SER A 110 -10.71 -0.14 -23.46
CA SER A 110 -11.91 0.03 -22.61
C SER A 110 -11.84 1.34 -21.80
N LEU A 111 -10.70 1.63 -21.18
CA LEU A 111 -10.49 2.86 -20.41
C LEU A 111 -10.57 4.13 -21.28
N VAL A 112 -10.01 4.08 -22.50
CA VAL A 112 -10.09 5.18 -23.47
C VAL A 112 -11.53 5.40 -23.94
N LYS A 113 -12.28 4.32 -24.18
CA LYS A 113 -13.71 4.41 -24.54
C LYS A 113 -14.54 5.00 -23.40
N PHE A 114 -14.34 4.51 -22.18
CA PHE A 114 -14.97 5.03 -20.98
C PHE A 114 -14.70 6.53 -20.80
N LEU A 115 -13.46 6.97 -21.05
CA LEU A 115 -13.09 8.37 -21.00
C LEU A 115 -13.83 9.20 -22.07
N ASP A 116 -13.88 8.73 -23.32
CA ASP A 116 -14.61 9.40 -24.40
C ASP A 116 -16.12 9.54 -24.09
N ASP A 117 -16.74 8.48 -23.57
CA ASP A 117 -18.16 8.49 -23.20
C ASP A 117 -18.47 9.49 -22.08
N ASN A 118 -17.57 9.64 -21.10
CA ASN A 118 -17.74 10.64 -20.06
C ASN A 118 -17.54 12.08 -20.57
N LEU A 119 -16.65 12.27 -21.55
CA LEU A 119 -16.41 13.55 -22.21
C LEU A 119 -17.50 13.95 -23.22
N SER A 120 -18.43 13.04 -23.55
CA SER A 120 -19.60 13.37 -24.37
C SER A 120 -20.59 14.30 -23.66
N LYS A 121 -20.60 14.27 -22.31
CA LYS A 121 -21.59 14.96 -21.47
C LYS A 121 -21.22 16.40 -21.13
N ASN A 122 -19.93 16.68 -20.99
CA ASN A 122 -19.40 17.93 -20.46
C ASN A 122 -18.20 18.41 -21.27
N THR A 123 -17.83 19.69 -21.13
CA THR A 123 -16.62 20.25 -21.75
C THR A 123 -15.34 19.65 -21.16
N PHE A 124 -15.32 19.42 -19.84
CA PHE A 124 -14.24 18.84 -19.05
C PHE A 124 -14.76 17.71 -18.16
N LEU A 125 -13.86 16.93 -17.55
CA LEU A 125 -14.22 15.71 -16.80
C LEU A 125 -15.16 15.95 -15.61
N THR A 126 -15.10 17.14 -15.02
CA THR A 126 -15.87 17.52 -13.84
C THR A 126 -16.90 18.62 -14.12
N GLY A 127 -17.15 18.94 -15.40
CA GLY A 127 -18.14 19.92 -15.84
C GLY A 127 -17.61 20.94 -16.84
N GLU A 128 -17.91 22.22 -16.63
CA GLU A 128 -17.56 23.30 -17.56
C GLU A 128 -16.19 23.95 -17.30
N LYS A 129 -15.56 23.63 -16.17
CA LYS A 129 -14.25 24.18 -15.80
C LYS A 129 -13.20 23.10 -15.77
N LEU A 130 -12.02 23.44 -16.24
CA LEU A 130 -10.84 22.58 -16.14
C LEU A 130 -10.43 22.43 -14.66
N THR A 131 -10.11 21.20 -14.28
CA THR A 131 -9.65 20.85 -12.93
C THR A 131 -8.37 20.03 -12.97
N SER A 132 -7.81 19.73 -11.80
CA SER A 132 -6.66 18.85 -11.64
C SER A 132 -6.94 17.44 -12.18
N ALA A 133 -8.21 17.01 -12.20
CA ALA A 133 -8.62 15.75 -12.84
C ALA A 133 -8.29 15.75 -14.33
N ASP A 134 -8.68 16.81 -15.05
CA ASP A 134 -8.40 16.96 -16.47
C ASP A 134 -6.90 16.97 -16.74
N ILE A 135 -6.14 17.76 -15.96
CA ILE A 135 -4.68 17.85 -16.13
C ILE A 135 -4.03 16.49 -15.87
N SER A 136 -4.52 15.73 -14.89
CA SER A 136 -3.97 14.41 -14.53
C SER A 136 -4.15 13.39 -15.64
N VAL A 137 -5.37 13.28 -16.16
CA VAL A 137 -5.67 12.38 -17.29
C VAL A 137 -4.97 12.86 -18.55
N TRP A 138 -4.99 14.17 -18.83
CA TRP A 138 -4.41 14.73 -20.04
C TRP A 138 -2.91 14.51 -20.10
N SER A 139 -2.20 14.73 -18.99
CA SER A 139 -0.75 14.55 -18.94
C SER A 139 -0.34 13.10 -19.19
N LEU A 140 -1.14 12.12 -18.77
CA LEU A 140 -0.92 10.71 -19.08
C LEU A 140 -1.15 10.37 -20.56
N LEU A 141 -2.08 11.04 -21.23
CA LEU A 141 -2.33 10.87 -22.67
C LEU A 141 -1.46 11.76 -23.56
N ALA A 142 -0.73 12.70 -22.95
CA ALA A 142 0.10 13.69 -23.62
C ALA A 142 1.27 13.09 -24.43
N PRO A 143 1.98 12.02 -23.99
CA PRO A 143 3.12 11.50 -24.72
C PRO A 143 2.77 11.17 -26.17
N ASP A 144 3.67 11.53 -27.09
CA ASP A 144 3.40 11.40 -28.51
C ASP A 144 3.14 9.95 -28.91
N GLY A 145 2.06 9.74 -29.66
CA GLY A 145 1.66 8.43 -30.13
C GLY A 145 0.70 7.65 -29.21
N THR A 146 0.43 8.12 -27.99
CA THR A 146 -0.47 7.42 -27.04
C THR A 146 -1.86 7.17 -27.62
N LEU A 147 -2.44 8.17 -28.30
CA LEU A 147 -3.76 8.08 -28.94
C LEU A 147 -3.69 7.69 -30.43
N LYS A 148 -2.51 7.33 -30.95
CA LYS A 148 -2.35 7.05 -32.38
C LYS A 148 -3.06 5.76 -32.75
N GLY A 149 -3.98 5.84 -33.72
CA GLY A 149 -4.75 4.69 -34.19
C GLY A 149 -6.00 4.37 -33.38
N ALA A 150 -6.29 5.14 -32.33
CA ALA A 150 -7.58 5.05 -31.64
C ALA A 150 -8.71 5.55 -32.57
N GLN A 151 -9.83 4.82 -32.58
CA GLN A 151 -11.01 5.10 -33.39
C GLN A 151 -12.21 5.36 -32.46
N ASN A 152 -13.22 6.09 -32.94
CA ASN A 152 -14.43 6.40 -32.17
C ASN A 152 -14.15 7.13 -30.84
N ILE A 153 -13.23 8.11 -30.88
CA ILE A 153 -12.80 8.90 -29.71
C ILE A 153 -12.90 10.42 -29.98
N ASP A 154 -13.96 10.86 -30.67
CA ASP A 154 -14.11 12.24 -31.13
C ASP A 154 -14.21 13.25 -29.96
N ASN A 155 -14.89 12.87 -28.87
CA ASN A 155 -15.03 13.73 -27.70
C ASN A 155 -13.69 13.90 -26.98
N LEU A 156 -12.95 12.80 -26.85
CA LEU A 156 -11.61 12.78 -26.29
C LEU A 156 -10.63 13.61 -27.14
N LEU A 157 -10.64 13.47 -28.46
CA LEU A 157 -9.78 14.27 -29.34
C LEU A 157 -10.11 15.77 -29.27
N ARG A 158 -11.39 16.12 -29.19
CA ARG A 158 -11.84 17.51 -28.98
C ARG A 158 -11.30 18.06 -27.66
N TRP A 159 -11.54 17.35 -26.56
CA TRP A 159 -11.07 17.73 -25.22
C TRP A 159 -9.54 17.83 -25.16
N TYR A 160 -8.82 16.86 -25.73
CA TYR A 160 -7.37 16.83 -25.74
C TYR A 160 -6.79 18.05 -26.47
N ARG A 161 -7.34 18.39 -27.64
CA ARG A 161 -6.92 19.56 -28.41
C ARG A 161 -7.23 20.86 -27.67
N ALA A 162 -8.40 20.95 -27.03
CA ALA A 162 -8.81 22.13 -26.27
C ALA A 162 -7.83 22.42 -25.11
N ILE A 163 -7.38 21.40 -24.38
CA ILE A 163 -6.39 21.55 -23.31
C ILE A 163 -5.00 21.86 -23.88
N LYS A 164 -4.60 21.18 -24.96
CA LYS A 164 -3.26 21.35 -25.57
C LYS A 164 -2.96 22.79 -25.96
N VAL A 165 -3.96 23.53 -26.45
CA VAL A 165 -3.78 24.92 -26.93
C VAL A 165 -3.86 25.97 -25.81
N MET A 166 -4.07 25.57 -24.55
CA MET A 166 -4.13 26.52 -23.44
C MET A 166 -2.75 27.13 -23.19
N PRO A 167 -2.65 28.44 -22.86
CA PRO A 167 -1.37 29.12 -22.64
C PRO A 167 -0.51 28.47 -21.55
N GLU A 168 -1.14 28.07 -20.44
CA GLU A 168 -0.48 27.43 -19.30
C GLU A 168 0.11 26.07 -19.67
N VAL A 169 -0.60 25.31 -20.51
CA VAL A 169 -0.14 24.01 -21.02
C VAL A 169 0.98 24.22 -22.02
N THR A 170 0.82 25.14 -22.97
CA THR A 170 1.86 25.47 -23.95
C THR A 170 3.17 25.90 -23.27
N ALA A 171 3.08 26.75 -22.25
CA ALA A 171 4.24 27.19 -21.45
C ALA A 171 4.87 26.05 -20.63
N ALA A 172 4.09 25.03 -20.22
CA ALA A 172 4.64 23.84 -19.59
C ALA A 172 5.36 22.94 -20.61
N LEU A 173 4.81 22.82 -21.83
CA LEU A 173 5.40 22.03 -22.91
C LEU A 173 6.70 22.60 -23.47
N GLU A 174 6.94 23.91 -23.30
CA GLU A 174 8.25 24.52 -23.59
C GLU A 174 9.36 24.01 -22.65
N GLN A 175 9.01 23.61 -21.42
CA GLN A 175 9.97 23.08 -20.44
C GLN A 175 10.03 21.55 -20.43
N LEU A 176 8.92 20.88 -20.71
CA LEU A 176 8.79 19.43 -20.78
C LEU A 176 8.08 19.04 -22.09
N PRO A 177 8.82 18.95 -23.22
CA PRO A 177 8.23 18.69 -24.53
C PRO A 177 7.58 17.30 -24.65
N LEU A 178 6.47 17.21 -25.40
CA LEU A 178 5.73 15.95 -25.62
C LEU A 178 6.60 14.83 -26.21
N ALA A 179 7.49 15.18 -27.14
CA ALA A 179 8.38 14.24 -27.82
C ALA A 179 9.39 13.57 -26.87
N GLU A 180 9.67 14.20 -25.72
CA GLU A 180 10.57 13.66 -24.70
C GLU A 180 9.82 12.82 -23.68
N LEU A 181 8.49 12.88 -23.63
CA LEU A 181 7.70 12.10 -22.69
C LEU A 181 7.71 10.62 -23.06
N SER A 182 7.90 9.78 -22.04
CA SER A 182 7.93 8.33 -22.22
C SER A 182 7.33 7.62 -21.02
N PHE A 183 6.56 6.57 -21.28
CA PHE A 183 6.06 5.69 -20.23
C PHE A 183 7.17 4.84 -19.61
N ALA A 184 8.32 4.67 -20.28
CA ALA A 184 9.51 4.11 -19.65
C ALA A 184 10.00 5.00 -18.48
N SER A 185 9.80 6.32 -18.58
CA SER A 185 10.13 7.23 -17.48
C SER A 185 9.25 7.00 -16.26
N LEU A 186 7.98 6.61 -16.42
CA LEU A 186 7.13 6.19 -15.29
C LEU A 186 7.66 4.93 -14.60
N GLN A 187 8.23 3.99 -15.36
CA GLN A 187 8.83 2.79 -14.79
C GLN A 187 10.08 3.12 -13.97
N HIS A 188 10.92 4.02 -14.49
CA HIS A 188 12.12 4.49 -13.79
C HIS A 188 11.83 5.49 -12.65
N SER A 189 10.57 5.87 -12.49
CA SER A 189 10.13 6.80 -11.45
C SER A 189 10.01 6.16 -10.07
N ASN A 190 10.09 4.83 -9.92
CA ASN A 190 9.93 4.18 -8.63
C ASN A 190 10.88 2.99 -8.48
N LYS A 191 11.65 2.95 -7.38
CA LYS A 191 12.59 1.84 -7.07
C LYS A 191 11.87 0.50 -6.87
N PHE A 192 10.59 0.53 -6.50
CA PHE A 192 9.80 -0.66 -6.15
C PHE A 192 8.83 -1.11 -7.24
N GLY A 193 8.89 -0.54 -8.44
CA GLY A 193 8.08 -1.02 -9.58
C GLY A 193 6.57 -0.91 -9.39
N GLY A 194 6.08 0.02 -8.57
CA GLY A 194 4.68 0.05 -8.11
C GLY A 194 3.60 -0.02 -9.19
N LEU A 195 3.84 0.51 -10.40
CA LEU A 195 2.88 0.45 -11.51
C LEU A 195 2.79 -0.93 -12.19
N HIS A 196 3.83 -1.77 -12.08
CA HIS A 196 3.85 -3.14 -12.67
C HIS A 196 3.27 -4.20 -11.75
N HIS A 197 3.15 -3.92 -10.46
CA HIS A 197 2.59 -4.84 -9.46
C HIS A 197 1.07 -4.73 -9.34
N ILE A 198 0.46 -3.76 -10.02
CA ILE A 198 -0.99 -3.62 -10.10
C ILE A 198 -1.48 -4.60 -11.16
N VAL A 199 -2.14 -5.67 -10.72
CA VAL A 199 -2.78 -6.62 -11.62
C VAL A 199 -3.88 -5.89 -12.39
N LEU A 200 -3.80 -5.94 -13.72
CA LEU A 200 -4.85 -5.43 -14.57
C LEU A 200 -6.06 -6.36 -14.49
N ASP A 201 -7.17 -5.83 -13.98
CA ASP A 201 -8.40 -6.58 -13.75
C ASP A 201 -9.15 -6.84 -15.07
N PRO A 202 -9.31 -8.11 -15.49
CA PRO A 202 -10.03 -8.47 -16.71
C PRO A 202 -11.56 -8.25 -16.62
N GLU A 203 -12.13 -7.97 -15.45
CA GLU A 203 -13.58 -7.74 -15.31
C GLU A 203 -14.07 -6.42 -15.93
N ILE A 204 -13.18 -5.54 -16.42
CA ILE A 204 -13.50 -4.24 -17.07
C ILE A 204 -13.91 -4.41 -18.56
N ILE A 205 -14.10 -5.63 -19.04
CA ILE A 205 -14.39 -5.93 -20.45
C ILE A 205 -15.91 -5.97 -20.68
N ASP A 206 -16.52 -4.81 -20.94
CA ASP A 206 -17.89 -4.73 -21.47
C ASP A 206 -17.87 -4.13 -22.89
N PHE A 207 -17.39 -4.93 -23.85
CA PHE A 207 -17.42 -4.56 -25.27
C PHE A 207 -17.91 -5.74 -26.12
N GLU A 208 -19.13 -5.60 -26.67
CA GLU A 208 -19.84 -6.60 -27.48
C GLU A 208 -19.34 -6.69 -28.94
N GLY A 209 -18.03 -6.80 -29.15
CA GLY A 209 -17.43 -7.07 -30.47
C GLY A 209 -16.61 -8.36 -30.47
N GLN A 210 -17.19 -9.48 -30.91
CA GLN A 210 -16.53 -10.80 -30.90
C GLN A 210 -15.59 -10.99 -32.10
N VAL A 211 -14.34 -11.41 -31.86
CA VAL A 211 -13.43 -11.86 -32.94
C VAL A 211 -13.11 -13.36 -32.90
N LEU A 212 -13.15 -14.09 -31.77
CA LEU A 212 -12.91 -15.54 -31.75
C LEU A 212 -13.66 -16.28 -30.61
N LYS A 213 -14.35 -17.39 -30.95
CA LYS A 213 -14.87 -18.47 -30.05
C LYS A 213 -13.76 -19.51 -29.81
N ASP A 214 -13.69 -20.38 -28.80
CA ASP A 214 -14.41 -20.71 -27.55
C ASP A 214 -13.36 -21.45 -26.67
N THR A 215 -13.47 -21.48 -25.34
CA THR A 215 -13.51 -22.74 -24.55
C THR A 215 -13.88 -22.51 -23.08
N SER A 216 -14.91 -23.26 -22.69
CA SER A 216 -15.63 -23.54 -21.43
C SER A 216 -15.03 -23.28 -20.03
N ASP A 217 -15.99 -22.87 -19.16
CA ASP A 217 -16.22 -23.13 -17.73
C ASP A 217 -15.17 -22.73 -16.69
N ASN A 218 -15.29 -21.50 -16.19
CA ASN A 218 -14.82 -21.14 -14.85
C ASN A 218 -15.98 -21.12 -13.85
N ILE A 219 -15.72 -21.71 -12.68
CA ILE A 219 -16.58 -21.82 -11.51
C ILE A 219 -16.81 -20.43 -10.91
N ALA A 220 -17.68 -19.63 -11.51
CA ALA A 220 -18.32 -18.51 -10.85
C ALA A 220 -19.66 -19.02 -10.31
N ALA A 221 -19.62 -19.45 -9.05
CA ALA A 221 -20.82 -19.83 -8.31
C ALA A 221 -21.81 -18.66 -8.31
N THR A 222 -23.01 -18.98 -8.73
CA THR A 222 -24.23 -18.17 -8.70
C THR A 222 -24.49 -17.65 -7.29
N VAL A 223 -24.09 -16.40 -7.02
CA VAL A 223 -24.58 -15.69 -5.83
C VAL A 223 -26.10 -15.54 -5.99
N GLN A 224 -26.85 -16.15 -5.08
CA GLN A 224 -28.30 -16.16 -5.12
C GLN A 224 -28.85 -14.79 -4.73
N LYS A 225 -30.04 -14.45 -5.22
CA LYS A 225 -30.67 -13.15 -4.92
C LYS A 225 -30.91 -12.98 -3.41
N GLU A 226 -31.15 -14.10 -2.72
CA GLU A 226 -31.32 -14.18 -1.28
C GLU A 226 -30.03 -13.79 -0.53
N GLU A 227 -28.86 -14.18 -1.03
CA GLU A 227 -27.56 -13.81 -0.44
C GLU A 227 -27.28 -12.32 -0.61
N ILE A 228 -27.61 -11.76 -1.77
CA ILE A 228 -27.49 -10.31 -2.03
C ILE A 228 -28.43 -9.52 -1.13
N GLN A 229 -29.67 -9.99 -0.96
CA GLN A 229 -30.64 -9.31 -0.11
C GLN A 229 -30.22 -9.38 1.37
N ALA A 230 -29.78 -10.55 1.85
CA ALA A 230 -29.25 -10.71 3.19
C ALA A 230 -28.04 -9.81 3.44
N ALA A 231 -27.12 -9.70 2.49
CA ALA A 231 -25.98 -8.79 2.59
C ALA A 231 -26.42 -7.32 2.70
N LYS A 232 -27.41 -6.88 1.91
CA LYS A 232 -27.96 -5.52 1.99
C LYS A 232 -28.64 -5.23 3.33
N ASP A 233 -29.43 -6.18 3.83
CA ASP A 233 -30.15 -6.04 5.10
C ASP A 233 -29.18 -6.02 6.29
N LEU A 234 -28.06 -6.76 6.20
CA LEU A 234 -27.03 -6.85 7.24
C LEU A 234 -25.90 -5.80 7.10
N PHE A 235 -25.85 -5.06 5.98
CA PHE A 235 -24.86 -4.01 5.78
C PHE A 235 -25.19 -2.81 6.66
N VAL A 236 -24.73 -2.86 7.91
CA VAL A 236 -24.85 -1.75 8.86
C VAL A 236 -23.60 -0.88 8.75
N PRO A 237 -23.71 0.44 8.54
CA PRO A 237 -22.57 1.33 8.63
C PRO A 237 -21.97 1.20 10.03
N VAL A 238 -20.71 0.72 10.09
CA VAL A 238 -20.03 0.45 11.35
C VAL A 238 -19.87 1.76 12.11
N VAL A 239 -20.54 1.86 13.25
CA VAL A 239 -20.20 2.87 14.26
C VAL A 239 -18.88 2.43 14.87
N GLU A 240 -17.86 3.27 14.82
CA GLU A 240 -16.58 3.04 15.51
C GLU A 240 -16.86 2.63 16.96
N ARG A 241 -16.58 1.37 17.29
CA ARG A 241 -16.64 0.91 18.68
C ARG A 241 -15.36 1.34 19.35
N GLU A 242 -15.49 2.08 20.45
CA GLU A 242 -14.38 2.38 21.33
C GLU A 242 -13.92 1.05 21.98
N VAL A 243 -12.75 0.57 21.58
CA VAL A 243 -12.16 -0.64 22.16
C VAL A 243 -11.49 -0.23 23.47
N VAL A 244 -12.14 -0.52 24.59
CA VAL A 244 -11.53 -0.35 25.91
C VAL A 244 -10.68 -1.57 26.22
N GLU A 245 -9.36 -1.42 26.19
CA GLU A 245 -8.43 -2.48 26.59
C GLU A 245 -8.49 -2.66 28.12
N GLU A 246 -9.02 -3.80 28.58
CA GLU A 246 -8.99 -4.19 29.99
C GLU A 246 -7.53 -4.48 30.41
N LYS A 247 -7.06 -3.85 31.48
CA LYS A 247 -5.67 -4.01 31.99
C LYS A 247 -5.35 -5.42 32.50
N ILE A 248 -6.36 -6.21 32.85
CA ILE A 248 -6.21 -7.58 33.37
C ILE A 248 -7.27 -8.45 32.73
N VAL A 249 -6.84 -9.50 32.03
CA VAL A 249 -7.72 -10.44 31.34
C VAL A 249 -7.86 -11.71 32.19
N LEU A 250 -9.04 -11.93 32.77
CA LEU A 250 -9.38 -13.15 33.49
C LEU A 250 -10.49 -13.91 32.78
N PRO A 251 -10.54 -15.26 32.85
CA PRO A 251 -11.63 -16.02 32.25
C PRO A 251 -13.02 -15.58 32.73
N LYS A 252 -13.93 -15.33 31.79
CA LYS A 252 -15.33 -14.95 32.06
C LYS A 252 -16.24 -16.14 31.79
N ALA A 253 -17.05 -16.51 32.78
CA ALA A 253 -18.00 -17.63 32.65
C ALA A 253 -19.05 -17.32 31.56
N GLY A 254 -19.40 -18.32 30.74
CA GLY A 254 -20.37 -18.17 29.64
C GLY A 254 -19.85 -17.44 28.40
N GLN A 255 -18.57 -17.04 28.38
CA GLN A 255 -17.92 -16.41 27.23
C GLN A 255 -16.79 -17.30 26.68
N LYS A 256 -16.39 -17.05 25.43
CA LYS A 256 -15.24 -17.73 24.83
C LYS A 256 -13.94 -17.10 25.37
N ASN A 257 -13.15 -17.91 26.07
CA ASN A 257 -11.88 -17.54 26.68
C ASN A 257 -10.74 -18.19 25.91
N ASN A 258 -9.90 -17.38 25.25
CA ASN A 258 -8.78 -17.85 24.44
C ASN A 258 -7.45 -17.53 25.16
N LEU A 259 -6.72 -18.57 25.55
CA LEU A 259 -5.31 -18.46 25.95
C LEU A 259 -4.44 -18.73 24.73
N ILE A 260 -3.64 -17.74 24.35
CA ILE A 260 -2.73 -17.81 23.22
C ILE A 260 -1.32 -17.74 23.77
N THR A 261 -0.51 -18.73 23.42
CA THR A 261 0.92 -18.73 23.70
C THR A 261 1.70 -18.70 22.40
N SER A 262 2.83 -18.00 22.41
CA SER A 262 3.85 -18.18 21.38
C SER A 262 5.00 -18.99 21.96
N ALA A 263 5.71 -19.72 21.10
CA ALA A 263 6.91 -20.44 21.52
C ALA A 263 7.93 -19.45 22.09
N LEU A 264 8.52 -19.80 23.24
CA LEU A 264 9.48 -18.94 23.93
C LEU A 264 10.77 -18.85 23.08
N PRO A 265 11.15 -17.67 22.56
CA PRO A 265 12.43 -17.50 21.90
C PRO A 265 13.59 -17.72 22.88
N TYR A 266 14.61 -18.45 22.42
CA TYR A 266 15.83 -18.64 23.18
C TYR A 266 16.61 -17.32 23.27
N VAL A 267 16.89 -16.87 24.50
CA VAL A 267 17.32 -15.49 24.76
C VAL A 267 18.69 -15.15 24.17
N ASN A 268 19.59 -16.11 24.04
CA ASN A 268 20.99 -15.82 23.73
C ASN A 268 21.30 -15.44 22.26
N ASN A 269 20.29 -15.29 21.41
CA ASN A 269 20.43 -14.97 19.99
C ASN A 269 19.45 -13.87 19.57
N VAL A 270 19.90 -12.96 18.68
CA VAL A 270 19.00 -11.97 18.10
C VAL A 270 18.02 -12.67 17.13
N PRO A 271 16.70 -12.48 17.28
CA PRO A 271 15.72 -13.16 16.42
C PRO A 271 15.78 -12.62 14.99
N HIS A 272 15.74 -13.50 14.00
CA HIS A 272 15.61 -13.15 12.59
C HIS A 272 14.15 -13.26 12.12
N LEU A 273 13.86 -12.78 10.90
CA LEU A 273 12.49 -12.73 10.36
C LEU A 273 11.76 -14.09 10.40
N GLY A 274 12.46 -15.18 10.09
CA GLY A 274 11.93 -16.55 10.22
C GLY A 274 11.40 -16.89 11.63
N ASN A 275 12.08 -16.49 12.70
CA ASN A 275 11.58 -16.71 14.07
C ASN A 275 10.34 -15.86 14.35
N ILE A 276 10.32 -14.63 13.82
CA ILE A 276 9.23 -13.68 14.05
C ILE A 276 7.95 -14.17 13.37
N ILE A 277 8.01 -14.48 12.07
CA ILE A 277 6.84 -14.93 11.30
C ILE A 277 6.31 -16.27 11.82
N GLY A 278 7.19 -17.20 12.16
CA GLY A 278 6.81 -18.56 12.59
C GLY A 278 6.18 -18.64 13.98
N CYS A 279 6.36 -17.62 14.83
CA CYS A 279 5.92 -17.67 16.21
C CYS A 279 5.14 -16.42 16.61
N VAL A 280 5.84 -15.34 16.93
CA VAL A 280 5.23 -14.18 17.64
C VAL A 280 4.28 -13.39 16.75
N LEU A 281 4.59 -13.23 15.46
CA LEU A 281 3.75 -12.47 14.53
C LEU A 281 2.48 -13.24 14.15
N SER A 282 2.60 -14.55 13.88
CA SER A 282 1.43 -15.39 13.61
C SER A 282 0.47 -15.43 14.82
N ALA A 283 1.02 -15.54 16.03
CA ALA A 283 0.22 -15.50 17.26
C ALA A 283 -0.43 -14.12 17.48
N ASP A 284 0.27 -13.03 17.20
CA ASP A 284 -0.27 -11.66 17.32
C ASP A 284 -1.46 -11.41 16.39
N ILE A 285 -1.36 -11.83 15.12
CA ILE A 285 -2.45 -11.69 14.14
C ILE A 285 -3.70 -12.39 14.66
N PHE A 286 -3.56 -13.62 15.15
CA PHE A 286 -4.69 -14.36 15.70
C PHE A 286 -5.22 -13.73 17.00
N ALA A 287 -4.34 -13.23 17.88
CA ALA A 287 -4.75 -12.54 19.10
C ALA A 287 -5.57 -11.28 18.80
N ARG A 288 -5.15 -10.47 17.83
CA ARG A 288 -5.89 -9.28 17.38
C ARG A 288 -7.24 -9.63 16.78
N TYR A 289 -7.28 -10.64 15.91
CA TYR A 289 -8.55 -11.15 15.37
C TYR A 289 -9.48 -11.65 16.47
N SER A 290 -8.96 -12.43 17.43
CA SER A 290 -9.71 -12.94 18.57
C SER A 290 -10.34 -11.82 19.41
N ARG A 291 -9.59 -10.74 19.67
CA ARG A 291 -10.09 -9.53 20.34
C ARG A 291 -11.17 -8.82 19.51
N LEU A 292 -10.99 -8.69 18.19
CA LEU A 292 -11.98 -8.10 17.28
C LEU A 292 -13.29 -8.90 17.23
N CYS A 293 -13.24 -10.22 17.35
CA CYS A 293 -14.42 -11.08 17.50
C CYS A 293 -15.13 -10.92 18.86
N GLY A 294 -14.60 -10.11 19.78
CA GLY A 294 -15.13 -9.93 21.13
C GLY A 294 -14.83 -11.08 22.09
N TYR A 295 -13.84 -11.93 21.78
CA TYR A 295 -13.44 -13.02 22.68
C TYR A 295 -12.50 -12.52 23.77
N ASN A 296 -12.67 -13.05 24.98
CA ASN A 296 -11.79 -12.79 26.09
C ASN A 296 -10.43 -13.45 25.84
N THR A 297 -9.40 -12.66 25.51
CA THR A 297 -8.16 -13.16 24.90
C THR A 297 -6.96 -12.76 25.74
N LEU A 298 -6.18 -13.74 26.20
CA LEU A 298 -4.90 -13.54 26.88
C LEU A 298 -3.77 -14.09 25.99
N PHE A 299 -2.89 -13.21 25.52
CA PHE A 299 -1.75 -13.53 24.68
C PHE A 299 -0.43 -13.31 25.44
N ILE A 300 0.27 -14.40 25.72
CA ILE A 300 1.52 -14.38 26.49
C ILE A 300 2.69 -15.01 25.75
N CYS A 301 3.88 -14.50 26.02
CA CYS A 301 5.15 -15.08 25.59
C CYS A 301 6.24 -14.69 26.60
N GLY A 302 7.49 -15.04 26.34
CA GLY A 302 8.63 -14.66 27.14
C GLY A 302 9.92 -15.23 26.57
N THR A 303 11.04 -14.94 27.22
CA THR A 303 12.34 -15.49 26.85
C THR A 303 12.62 -16.81 27.56
N ASP A 304 13.15 -17.78 26.81
CA ASP A 304 13.73 -19.00 27.36
C ASP A 304 15.22 -18.78 27.64
N GLU A 305 15.62 -18.94 28.90
CA GLU A 305 16.89 -18.43 29.41
C GLU A 305 17.82 -19.49 30.00
N TYR A 306 17.29 -20.65 30.41
CA TYR A 306 18.10 -21.71 31.01
C TYR A 306 18.78 -22.58 29.95
N GLY A 307 19.94 -23.14 30.29
CA GLY A 307 20.62 -24.17 29.50
C GLY A 307 22.09 -23.87 29.21
N THR A 308 22.80 -24.90 28.74
CA THR A 308 24.25 -24.87 28.50
C THR A 308 24.67 -23.84 27.45
N ALA A 309 23.79 -23.55 26.49
CA ALA A 309 24.05 -22.54 25.46
C ALA A 309 24.14 -21.12 26.06
N THR A 310 23.32 -20.82 27.08
CA THR A 310 23.40 -19.55 27.83
C THR A 310 24.73 -19.44 28.57
N GLU A 311 25.15 -20.50 29.28
CA GLU A 311 26.43 -20.52 30.01
C GLU A 311 27.63 -20.34 29.09
N THR A 312 27.65 -21.06 27.96
CA THR A 312 28.72 -20.99 26.96
C THR A 312 28.84 -19.58 26.38
N LYS A 313 27.70 -18.96 26.07
CA LYS A 313 27.65 -17.60 25.52
C LYS A 313 28.05 -16.55 26.56
N ALA A 314 27.61 -16.71 27.81
CA ALA A 314 27.98 -15.85 28.93
C ALA A 314 29.50 -15.84 29.13
N LEU A 315 30.13 -17.02 29.11
CA LEU A 315 31.59 -17.16 29.21
C LEU A 315 32.30 -16.47 28.04
N ALA A 316 31.82 -16.66 26.81
CA ALA A 316 32.41 -16.04 25.62
C ALA A 316 32.34 -14.50 25.67
N GLU A 317 31.26 -13.94 26.21
CA GLU A 317 31.08 -12.49 26.40
C GLU A 317 31.65 -11.96 27.71
N LYS A 318 32.26 -12.82 28.55
CA LYS A 318 32.78 -12.48 29.89
C LYS A 318 31.73 -11.85 30.80
N LEU A 319 30.51 -12.39 30.74
CA LEU A 319 29.35 -12.00 31.55
C LEU A 319 28.90 -13.19 32.41
N THR A 320 28.10 -12.91 33.45
CA THR A 320 27.35 -13.98 34.14
C THR A 320 26.15 -14.43 33.30
N PRO A 321 25.63 -15.66 33.48
CA PRO A 321 24.41 -16.12 32.81
C PRO A 321 23.23 -15.15 32.99
N LYS A 322 23.06 -14.59 34.19
CA LYS A 322 22.03 -13.58 34.44
C LYS A 322 22.23 -12.32 33.61
N GLN A 323 23.45 -11.79 33.57
CA GLN A 323 23.76 -10.55 32.84
C GLN A 323 23.52 -10.70 31.33
N ILE A 324 23.86 -11.86 30.75
CA ILE A 324 23.61 -12.08 29.33
C ILE A 324 22.11 -12.22 29.04
N CYS A 325 21.35 -12.92 29.88
CA CYS A 325 19.90 -13.01 29.74
C CYS A 325 19.23 -11.65 29.87
N ASP A 326 19.63 -10.83 30.85
CA ASP A 326 19.11 -9.47 31.04
C ASP A 326 19.36 -8.61 29.79
N LYS A 327 20.59 -8.65 29.25
CA LYS A 327 20.97 -7.92 28.04
C LYS A 327 20.10 -8.31 26.86
N TYR A 328 19.94 -9.60 26.60
CA TYR A 328 19.25 -10.07 25.41
C TYR A 328 17.72 -10.03 25.57
N PHE A 329 17.18 -10.17 26.78
CA PHE A 329 15.76 -9.95 27.04
C PHE A 329 15.31 -8.57 26.54
N GLU A 330 16.08 -7.52 26.84
CA GLU A 330 15.77 -6.17 26.35
C GLU A 330 15.88 -6.04 24.82
N ILE A 331 16.79 -6.78 24.19
CA ILE A 331 16.88 -6.85 22.72
C ILE A 331 15.61 -7.48 22.15
N HIS A 332 15.15 -8.62 22.68
CA HIS A 332 13.90 -9.25 22.24
C HIS A 332 12.70 -8.33 22.46
N ASN A 333 12.57 -7.77 23.66
CA ASN A 333 11.48 -6.88 24.05
C ASN A 333 11.42 -5.64 23.13
N SER A 334 12.55 -5.00 22.85
CA SER A 334 12.61 -3.85 21.95
C SER A 334 12.25 -4.20 20.50
N ILE A 335 12.72 -5.33 19.98
CA ILE A 335 12.37 -5.80 18.64
C ILE A 335 10.87 -6.04 18.53
N TYR A 336 10.27 -6.81 19.45
CA TYR A 336 8.84 -7.14 19.38
C TYR A 336 7.95 -5.92 19.55
N ARG A 337 8.34 -4.95 20.40
CA ARG A 337 7.66 -3.66 20.49
C ARG A 337 7.74 -2.87 19.20
N TRP A 338 8.91 -2.84 18.54
CA TRP A 338 9.08 -2.14 17.27
C TRP A 338 8.22 -2.77 16.14
N PHE A 339 8.07 -4.09 16.14
CA PHE A 339 7.15 -4.81 15.25
C PHE A 339 5.66 -4.61 15.61
N GLY A 340 5.35 -3.96 16.74
CA GLY A 340 3.98 -3.74 17.19
C GLY A 340 3.29 -5.00 17.72
N ILE A 341 4.04 -5.99 18.21
CA ILE A 341 3.46 -7.21 18.79
C ILE A 341 2.73 -6.87 20.10
N GLY A 342 1.44 -7.19 20.17
CA GLY A 342 0.53 -6.83 21.26
C GLY A 342 0.39 -7.93 22.31
N PHE A 343 1.49 -8.29 22.97
CA PHE A 343 1.46 -9.19 24.13
C PHE A 343 0.72 -8.55 25.30
N ASP A 344 -0.12 -9.33 25.98
CA ASP A 344 -0.67 -8.94 27.29
C ASP A 344 0.37 -9.12 28.39
N TYR A 345 1.26 -10.10 28.23
CA TYR A 345 2.44 -10.29 29.08
C TYR A 345 3.62 -10.87 28.30
N PHE A 346 4.79 -10.25 28.45
CA PHE A 346 6.06 -10.74 27.93
C PHE A 346 7.03 -10.99 29.09
N GLY A 347 7.11 -12.25 29.51
CA GLY A 347 7.82 -12.68 30.71
C GLY A 347 9.21 -13.27 30.47
N ARG A 348 9.73 -13.93 31.50
CA ARG A 348 11.05 -14.60 31.53
C ARG A 348 10.93 -15.93 32.25
N THR A 349 11.74 -16.92 31.90
CA THR A 349 11.75 -18.21 32.62
C THR A 349 12.58 -18.20 33.91
N THR A 350 13.44 -17.21 34.14
CA THR A 350 14.35 -17.13 35.29
C THR A 350 13.72 -16.46 36.52
N THR A 351 12.57 -16.96 36.98
CA THR A 351 11.83 -16.40 38.12
C THR A 351 11.71 -17.38 39.29
N ALA A 352 11.39 -16.86 40.48
CA ALA A 352 11.15 -17.70 41.66
C ALA A 352 9.89 -18.57 41.46
N GLU A 353 8.87 -18.01 40.81
CA GLU A 353 7.63 -18.68 40.45
C GLU A 353 7.87 -19.88 39.52
N GLN A 354 8.78 -19.75 38.54
CA GLN A 354 9.19 -20.88 37.70
C GLN A 354 9.73 -22.02 38.56
N THR A 355 10.63 -21.72 39.51
CA THR A 355 11.23 -22.74 40.39
C THR A 355 10.17 -23.44 41.21
N GLN A 356 9.25 -22.68 41.80
CA GLN A 356 8.15 -23.21 42.59
C GLN A 356 7.25 -24.15 41.77
N ILE A 357 6.73 -23.68 40.63
CA ILE A 357 5.78 -24.44 39.79
C ILE A 357 6.42 -25.73 39.28
N VAL A 358 7.69 -25.66 38.83
CA VAL A 358 8.40 -26.85 38.32
C VAL A 358 8.65 -27.86 39.44
N GLN A 359 9.01 -27.41 40.65
CA GLN A 359 9.20 -28.31 41.80
C GLN A 359 7.89 -28.96 42.24
N GLU A 360 6.80 -28.21 42.28
CA GLU A 360 5.46 -28.73 42.58
C GLU A 360 5.07 -29.83 41.58
N MET A 361 5.16 -29.55 40.27
CA MET A 361 4.88 -30.54 39.22
C MET A 361 5.78 -31.77 39.32
N PHE A 362 7.07 -31.59 39.60
CA PHE A 362 8.01 -32.70 39.79
C PHE A 362 7.61 -33.59 40.97
N ILE A 363 7.29 -32.99 42.13
CA ILE A 363 6.89 -33.72 43.33
C ILE A 363 5.60 -34.49 43.08
N GLU A 364 4.62 -33.91 42.38
CA GLU A 364 3.39 -34.61 42.01
C GLU A 364 3.66 -35.83 41.13
N LEU A 365 4.50 -35.69 40.10
CA LEU A 365 4.86 -36.80 39.21
C LEU A 365 5.63 -37.90 39.94
N TYR A 366 6.56 -37.52 40.81
CA TYR A 366 7.34 -38.43 41.64
C TYR A 366 6.44 -39.21 42.62
N ASN A 367 5.55 -38.52 43.34
CA ASN A 367 4.60 -39.15 44.25
C ASN A 367 3.58 -40.03 43.52
N GLY A 368 3.26 -39.69 42.27
CA GLY A 368 2.44 -40.50 41.37
C GLY A 368 3.14 -41.72 40.77
N GLY A 369 4.46 -41.87 40.97
CA GLY A 369 5.26 -42.98 40.45
C GLY A 369 5.57 -42.89 38.95
N PHE A 370 5.52 -41.68 38.37
CA PHE A 370 5.86 -41.44 36.96
C PHE A 370 7.35 -41.08 36.74
N ILE A 371 8.10 -40.88 37.83
CA ILE A 371 9.55 -40.64 37.93
C ILE A 371 10.05 -41.49 39.09
#